data_AF-A0A959FY88-F1
#
_entry.id   AF-A0A959FY88-F1
#
_cell.length_a   1.000
_cell.length_b   1.000
_cell.length_c   1.000
_cell.angle_alpha   90.00
_cell.angle_beta   90.00
_cell.angle_gamma   90.00
#
_symmetry.space_group_name_H-M   'P 1'
#
loop_
_entity.id
_entity.type
_entity.pdbx_description
1 polymer ?
#
loop_
_entity_poly.entity_id
_entity_poly.type
_entity_poly.pdbx_seq_one_letter_code
_entity_poly.pdbx_strand_id
1 'polypeptide(L)'
;DGLYGFIDRHGQQIIPAIYEDAGMFSDGLAPVMVDGRWGFIDRDGRVIIPPELDLVQSFKNGLALIEQEGRFAYINKIGKQVCIEDRAKSSLFYFS
;
A
#
# COMPACT_ATOMS: atom_id res chain seq x y z
N ASP A 1 -18.02 -12.19 -7.88
CA ASP A 1 -17.34 -11.29 -6.93
C ASP A 1 -16.72 -12.12 -5.83
N GLY A 2 -15.42 -11.95 -5.61
CA GLY A 2 -14.69 -12.70 -4.58
C GLY A 2 -13.93 -11.71 -3.72
N LEU A 3 -13.91 -11.95 -2.41
CA LEU A 3 -13.08 -11.20 -1.49
C LEU A 3 -11.67 -11.80 -1.46
N TYR A 4 -10.69 -10.96 -1.15
CA TYR A 4 -9.28 -11.31 -1.08
C TYR A 4 -8.86 -11.47 0.37
N GLY A 5 -8.03 -12.50 0.60
CA GLY A 5 -7.38 -12.80 1.85
C GLY A 5 -5.98 -13.36 1.56
N PHE A 6 -5.24 -13.71 2.61
CA PHE A 6 -3.86 -14.16 2.48
C PHE A 6 -3.67 -15.51 3.15
N ILE A 7 -3.00 -16.41 2.42
CA ILE A 7 -2.55 -17.71 2.90
C ILE A 7 -1.03 -17.70 3.05
N ASP A 8 -0.51 -18.57 3.91
CA ASP A 8 0.92 -18.84 3.96
C ASP A 8 1.35 -19.83 2.86
N ARG A 9 2.65 -20.16 2.84
CA ARG A 9 3.22 -21.13 1.89
C ARG A 9 2.70 -22.57 2.05
N HIS A 10 2.07 -22.87 3.18
CA HIS A 10 1.47 -24.16 3.48
C HIS A 10 -0.02 -24.21 3.12
N GLY A 11 -0.57 -23.10 2.59
CA GLY A 11 -1.98 -22.97 2.25
C GLY A 11 -2.87 -22.67 3.46
N GLN A 12 -2.30 -22.36 4.62
CA GLN A 12 -3.06 -21.96 5.79
C GLN A 12 -3.46 -20.49 5.68
N GLN A 13 -4.74 -20.21 5.88
CA GLN A 13 -5.24 -18.84 5.93
C GLN A 13 -4.65 -18.09 7.12
N ILE A 14 -3.96 -17.00 6.84
CA ILE A 14 -3.43 -16.06 7.84
C ILE A 14 -4.38 -14.87 8.00
N ILE A 15 -4.89 -14.37 6.87
CA ILE A 15 -5.76 -13.20 6.81
C ILE A 15 -7.04 -13.62 6.08
N PRO A 16 -8.23 -13.47 6.70
CA PRO A 16 -9.50 -13.83 6.07
C PRO A 16 -9.73 -13.13 4.74
N ALA A 17 -10.51 -13.78 3.87
CA ALA A 17 -10.97 -13.19 2.63
C ALA A 17 -12.07 -12.16 2.90
N ILE A 18 -11.68 -10.93 3.26
CA ILE A 18 -12.58 -9.84 3.66
C ILE A 18 -12.35 -8.54 2.88
N TYR A 19 -11.32 -8.49 2.03
CA TYR A 19 -10.98 -7.29 1.25
C TYR A 19 -11.59 -7.35 -0.15
N GLU A 20 -12.00 -6.21 -0.68
CA GLU A 20 -12.54 -6.10 -2.04
C GLU A 20 -11.46 -6.30 -3.10
N ASP A 21 -10.23 -5.92 -2.77
CA ASP A 21 -9.02 -6.14 -3.55
C ASP A 21 -7.81 -6.16 -2.62
N ALA A 22 -6.72 -6.77 -3.08
CA ALA A 22 -5.48 -6.87 -2.33
C ALA A 22 -4.27 -7.00 -3.27
N GLY A 23 -3.22 -6.25 -2.99
CA GLY A 23 -1.91 -6.41 -3.64
C GLY A 23 -0.99 -7.36 -2.88
N MET A 24 0.10 -7.76 -3.53
CA MET A 24 1.13 -8.59 -2.91
C MET A 24 1.89 -7.81 -1.82
N PHE A 25 2.36 -8.54 -0.80
CA PHE A 25 3.27 -7.98 0.20
C PHE A 25 4.58 -7.50 -0.45
N SER A 26 4.95 -6.25 -0.18
CA SER A 26 6.24 -5.65 -0.51
C SER A 26 6.72 -4.79 0.65
N ASP A 27 8.02 -4.85 0.96
CA ASP A 27 8.60 -4.26 2.19
C ASP A 27 7.83 -4.61 3.48
N GLY A 28 7.17 -5.77 3.51
CA GLY A 28 6.41 -6.26 4.66
C GLY A 28 4.99 -5.70 4.80
N LEU A 29 4.51 -4.88 3.86
CA LEU A 29 3.13 -4.37 3.84
C LEU A 29 2.43 -4.78 2.54
N ALA A 30 1.12 -5.00 2.60
CA ALA A 30 0.27 -5.25 1.42
C ALA A 30 -0.83 -4.18 1.34
N PRO A 31 -1.08 -3.60 0.15
CA PRO A 31 -2.24 -2.74 -0.03
C PRO A 31 -3.52 -3.57 -0.04
N VAL A 32 -4.56 -3.09 0.61
CA VAL A 32 -5.89 -3.74 0.65
C VAL A 32 -7.00 -2.72 0.50
N MET A 33 -8.11 -3.13 -0.12
CA MET A 33 -9.26 -2.27 -0.37
C MET A 33 -10.46 -2.68 0.49
N VAL A 34 -11.11 -1.67 1.10
CA VAL A 34 -12.34 -1.77 1.86
C VAL A 34 -13.22 -0.58 1.48
N ASP A 35 -14.49 -0.82 1.13
CA ASP A 35 -15.44 0.21 0.74
C ASP A 35 -14.90 1.15 -0.37
N GLY A 36 -14.17 0.60 -1.33
CA GLY A 36 -13.55 1.35 -2.43
C GLY A 36 -12.36 2.24 -2.03
N ARG A 37 -11.84 2.12 -0.81
CA ARG A 37 -10.69 2.90 -0.31
C ARG A 37 -9.52 1.98 0.00
N TRP A 38 -8.31 2.45 -0.26
CA TRP A 38 -7.08 1.70 -0.06
C TRP A 38 -6.42 2.01 1.29
N GLY A 39 -5.94 0.96 1.94
CA GLY A 39 -5.09 1.00 3.13
C GLY A 39 -3.94 0.01 3.00
N PHE A 40 -3.18 -0.18 4.08
CA PHE A 40 -2.09 -1.15 4.13
C PHE A 40 -2.13 -1.98 5.41
N ILE A 41 -1.88 -3.28 5.25
CA ILE A 41 -1.76 -4.22 6.35
C ILE A 41 -0.37 -4.84 6.44
N ASP A 42 0.02 -5.28 7.63
CA ASP A 42 1.20 -6.13 7.84
C ASP A 42 0.90 -7.61 7.56
N ARG A 43 1.92 -8.47 7.72
CA ARG A 43 1.82 -9.91 7.48
C ARG A 43 0.93 -10.66 8.49
N ASP A 44 0.65 -10.04 9.63
CA ASP A 44 -0.25 -10.57 10.65
C ASP A 44 -1.70 -10.08 10.41
N GLY A 45 -1.93 -9.30 9.35
CA GLY A 45 -3.22 -8.70 9.03
C GLY A 45 -3.56 -7.45 9.83
N ARG A 46 -2.60 -6.86 10.57
CA ARG A 46 -2.83 -5.61 11.28
C ARG A 46 -2.86 -4.46 10.30
N VAL A 47 -3.87 -3.60 10.42
CA VAL A 47 -3.95 -2.35 9.67
C VAL A 47 -2.88 -1.39 10.17
N ILE A 48 -1.95 -1.04 9.29
CA ILE A 48 -0.87 -0.07 9.54
C ILE A 48 -1.28 1.30 9.01
N ILE A 49 -1.94 1.33 7.84
CA ILE A 49 -2.51 2.54 7.24
C ILE A 49 -3.99 2.26 6.98
N PRO A 50 -4.92 3.01 7.61
CA PRO A 50 -6.35 2.81 7.40
C PRO A 50 -6.79 2.94 5.94
N PRO A 51 -7.87 2.26 5.52
CA PRO A 51 -8.45 2.39 4.19
C PRO A 51 -9.09 3.77 3.97
N GLU A 52 -8.27 4.77 3.69
CA GLU A 52 -8.68 6.16 3.49
C GLU A 52 -8.11 6.77 2.21
N LEU A 53 -7.34 6.00 1.44
CA LEU A 53 -6.61 6.47 0.25
C LEU A 53 -7.42 6.17 -1.02
N ASP A 54 -7.26 7.03 -2.04
CA ASP A 54 -7.96 6.88 -3.32
C ASP A 54 -7.25 5.86 -4.21
N LEU A 55 -5.93 5.94 -4.30
CA LEU A 55 -5.08 4.99 -5.01
C LEU A 55 -3.76 4.77 -4.27
N VAL A 56 -3.17 3.60 -4.44
CA VAL A 56 -1.88 3.25 -3.83
C VAL A 56 -1.02 2.42 -4.78
N GLN A 57 0.30 2.59 -4.66
CA GLN A 57 1.28 1.63 -5.16
C GLN A 57 1.88 0.85 -3.98
N SER A 58 2.33 -0.38 -4.24
CA SER A 58 3.04 -1.18 -3.22
C SER A 58 4.31 -0.47 -2.74
N PHE A 59 4.65 -0.68 -1.47
CA PHE A 59 5.88 -0.14 -0.90
C PHE A 59 7.13 -0.65 -1.62
N LYS A 60 8.09 0.24 -1.86
CA LYS A 60 9.41 -0.06 -2.38
C LYS A 60 10.44 0.88 -1.76
N ASN A 61 11.53 0.33 -1.22
CA ASN A 61 12.56 1.07 -0.50
C ASN A 61 11.98 1.93 0.66
N GLY A 62 10.95 1.41 1.34
CA GLY A 62 10.30 2.07 2.47
C GLY A 62 9.33 3.20 2.11
N LEU A 63 9.06 3.42 0.81
CA LEU A 63 8.14 4.44 0.31
C LEU A 63 7.03 3.83 -0.55
N ALA A 64 5.84 4.42 -0.50
CA ALA A 64 4.74 4.13 -1.41
C ALA A 64 4.21 5.44 -2.00
N LEU A 65 3.91 5.44 -3.31
CA LEU A 65 3.15 6.53 -3.94
C LEU A 65 1.66 6.29 -3.65
N ILE A 66 0.98 7.33 -3.21
CA ILE A 66 -0.45 7.31 -2.92
C ILE A 66 -1.14 8.48 -3.61
N GLU A 67 -2.44 8.34 -3.84
CA GLU A 67 -3.36 9.44 -4.12
C GLU A 67 -4.32 9.59 -2.95
N GLN A 68 -4.47 10.82 -2.47
CA GLN A 68 -5.43 11.17 -1.43
C GLN A 68 -6.02 12.55 -1.74
N GLU A 69 -7.34 12.60 -1.85
CA GLU A 69 -8.10 13.81 -2.21
C GLU A 69 -7.61 14.42 -3.54
N GLY A 70 -7.33 13.58 -4.54
CA GLY A 70 -6.85 14.01 -5.85
C GLY A 70 -5.40 14.53 -5.87
N ARG A 71 -4.61 14.29 -4.82
CA ARG A 71 -3.20 14.70 -4.73
C ARG A 71 -2.29 13.50 -4.55
N PHE A 72 -1.18 13.50 -5.29
CA PHE A 72 -0.15 12.48 -5.17
C PHE A 72 0.88 12.83 -4.10
N ALA A 73 1.25 11.86 -3.27
CA ALA A 73 2.31 11.99 -2.27
C ALA A 73 3.05 10.68 -2.06
N TYR A 74 4.31 10.77 -1.62
CA TYR A 74 5.02 9.61 -1.08
C TYR A 74 4.77 9.52 0.41
N ILE A 75 4.48 8.32 0.90
CA ILE A 75 4.39 8.02 2.33
C ILE A 75 5.44 6.99 2.73
N ASN A 76 5.87 7.04 3.99
CA ASN A 76 6.67 5.97 4.58
C ASN A 76 5.77 4.84 5.13
N LYS A 77 6.39 3.78 5.64
CA LYS A 77 5.70 2.58 6.15
C LYS A 77 4.76 2.81 7.35
N ILE A 78 4.77 4.00 7.96
CA ILE A 78 3.84 4.36 9.05
C ILE A 78 2.76 5.36 8.56
N GLY A 79 2.63 5.56 7.26
CA GLY A 79 1.63 6.46 6.66
C GLY A 79 2.02 7.94 6.68
N LYS A 80 3.22 8.30 7.14
CA LYS A 80 3.65 9.70 7.18
C LYS A 80 4.10 10.14 5.80
N GLN A 81 3.52 11.22 5.28
CA GLN A 81 3.97 11.86 4.05
C GLN A 81 5.45 12.28 4.17
N VAL A 82 6.22 11.92 3.15
CA VAL A 82 7.63 12.26 3.02
C VAL A 82 7.72 13.40 2.01
N CYS A 83 8.00 14.60 2.50
CA CYS A 83 8.41 15.70 1.64
C CYS A 83 9.77 15.34 1.05
N ILE A 84 9.79 14.99 -0.23
CA ILE A 84 11.05 14.93 -0.98
C ILE A 84 11.41 16.38 -1.27
N GLU A 85 12.14 17.00 -0.33
CA GLU A 85 12.82 18.25 -0.63
C GLU A 85 13.79 17.99 -1.77
N ASP A 86 13.64 18.78 -2.83
CA ASP A 86 14.41 18.73 -4.08
C ASP A 86 15.92 18.70 -3.75
N ARG A 87 16.52 17.51 -3.68
CA ARG A 87 17.98 17.36 -3.63
C ARG A 87 18.54 17.51 -5.05
N ALA A 88 18.22 18.68 -5.61
CA ALA A 88 18.54 19.23 -6.92
C ALA A 88 18.09 18.37 -8.11
N LYS A 89 17.68 19.03 -9.22
CA LYS A 89 17.98 18.64 -10.62
C LYS A 89 18.75 17.30 -10.72
N SER A 90 18.05 16.18 -10.59
CA SER A 90 18.68 14.86 -10.61
C SER A 90 17.71 13.88 -11.25
N SER A 91 17.46 14.19 -12.51
CA SER A 91 17.43 13.25 -13.63
C SER A 91 16.56 11.99 -13.48
N LEU A 92 15.52 11.96 -14.32
CA LEU A 92 14.99 10.75 -14.94
C LEU A 92 14.34 9.73 -14.00
N PHE A 93 13.25 10.10 -13.33
CA PHE A 93 12.29 9.10 -12.84
C PHE A 93 10.84 9.51 -13.13
N TYR A 94 10.56 9.71 -14.41
CA TYR A 94 9.28 9.30 -14.98
C TYR A 94 9.65 8.56 -16.28
N PHE A 95 9.75 7.23 -16.20
CA PHE A 95 9.84 6.43 -17.42
C PHE A 95 8.47 6.37 -18.09
N SER A 96 8.55 6.54 -19.41
CA SER A 96 7.59 6.19 -20.46
C SER A 96 6.73 4.97 -20.19
#